data_AF-A0A4U3KS30-F1
#
_entry.id   AF-A0A4U3KS30-F1
#
_cell.length_a   1.000
_cell.length_b   1.000
_cell.length_c   1.000
_cell.angle_alpha   90.00
_cell.angle_beta   90.00
_cell.angle_gamma   90.00
#
_symmetry.space_group_name_H-M   'P 1'
#
loop_
_entity.id
_entity.type
_entity.pdbx_description
1 polymer ?
#
loop_
_entity_poly.entity_id
_entity_poly.type
_entity_poly.pdbx_seq_one_letter_code
_entity_poly.pdbx_strand_id
1 'polypeptide(L)'
;PFYIGAGHEYLPDEINYQELLKQKKRQLDYSEEQVTITNVRMPYGKISFDYQVVNQSAKVTVPFIYYLGYQATIQMKNQTGAKKMSLTNQGGLAALSLSGTGHVDIRYQRTKVQKIGTMITLLSVGGFGFSRFLQQKKKHKIKEQR
;
A
#
# COMPACT_ATOMS: atom_id res chain seq x y z
N PRO A 1 -12.51 -6.26 -20.98
CA PRO A 1 -12.53 -5.49 -19.71
C PRO A 1 -11.10 -5.18 -19.26
N PHE A 2 -10.74 -3.90 -19.12
CA PHE A 2 -9.40 -3.44 -18.75
C PHE A 2 -9.03 -3.94 -17.34
N TYR A 3 -8.17 -4.97 -17.25
CA TYR A 3 -7.78 -5.59 -15.99
C TYR A 3 -6.96 -4.67 -15.05
N ILE A 4 -6.53 -3.50 -15.55
CA ILE A 4 -5.76 -2.49 -14.79
C ILE A 4 -6.26 -1.04 -15.01
N GLY A 5 -7.42 -0.84 -15.67
CA GLY A 5 -7.99 0.48 -15.95
C GLY A 5 -7.14 1.36 -16.88
N ALA A 6 -7.40 2.67 -16.88
CA ALA A 6 -6.70 3.71 -17.66
C ALA A 6 -5.39 4.21 -17.00
N GLY A 7 -4.82 3.43 -16.05
CA GLY A 7 -3.64 3.84 -15.29
C GLY A 7 -2.34 3.27 -15.85
N HIS A 8 -2.21 3.18 -17.17
CA HIS A 8 -0.99 2.65 -17.82
C HIS A 8 0.24 3.49 -17.48
N GLU A 9 0.04 4.79 -17.28
CA GLU A 9 1.07 5.78 -16.95
C GLU A 9 1.72 5.52 -15.58
N TYR A 10 1.07 4.74 -14.72
CA TYR A 10 1.59 4.39 -13.40
C TYR A 10 2.34 3.05 -13.38
N LEU A 11 2.42 2.36 -14.51
CA LEU A 11 3.20 1.14 -14.62
C LEU A 11 4.68 1.50 -14.68
N PRO A 12 5.52 0.89 -13.82
CA PRO A 12 6.97 1.00 -13.97
C PRO A 12 7.42 0.55 -15.36
N ASP A 13 8.44 1.20 -15.91
CA ASP A 13 8.99 0.90 -17.23
C ASP A 13 9.46 -0.55 -17.36
N GLU A 14 9.80 -1.19 -16.24
CA GLU A 14 10.23 -2.59 -16.21
C GLU A 14 9.08 -3.58 -16.44
N ILE A 15 7.82 -3.13 -16.37
CA ILE A 15 6.65 -3.98 -16.53
C ILE A 15 6.26 -4.11 -17.99
N ASN A 16 6.27 -5.35 -18.50
CA ASN A 16 5.63 -5.68 -19.77
C ASN A 16 4.10 -5.77 -19.58
N TYR A 17 3.39 -4.72 -19.99
CA TYR A 17 1.93 -4.64 -19.89
C TYR A 17 1.21 -5.81 -20.58
N GLN A 18 1.72 -6.26 -21.73
CA GLN A 18 1.09 -7.35 -22.48
C GLN A 18 1.24 -8.70 -21.76
N GLU A 19 2.32 -8.90 -21.03
CA GLU A 19 2.51 -10.09 -20.19
C GLU A 19 1.66 -10.05 -18.93
N LEU A 20 1.54 -8.89 -18.27
CA LEU A 20 0.63 -8.72 -17.14
C LEU A 20 -0.81 -9.06 -17.50
N LEU A 21 -1.28 -8.63 -18.68
CA LEU A 21 -2.63 -8.95 -19.16
C LEU A 21 -2.86 -10.45 -19.39
N LYS A 22 -1.81 -11.19 -19.77
CA LYS A 22 -1.87 -12.64 -19.99
C LYS A 22 -1.91 -13.41 -18.67
N GLN A 23 -1.32 -12.87 -17.61
CA GLN A 23 -1.33 -13.46 -16.26
C GLN A 23 -2.66 -13.22 -15.53
N LYS A 24 -3.72 -13.89 -15.98
CA LYS A 24 -5.06 -13.80 -15.36
C LYS A 24 -5.09 -14.29 -13.90
N LYS A 25 -4.20 -15.22 -13.54
CA LYS A 25 -4.05 -15.73 -12.17
C LYS A 25 -2.84 -15.08 -11.52
N ARG A 26 -3.11 -14.13 -10.62
CA ARG A 26 -2.12 -13.49 -9.77
C ARG A 26 -1.64 -14.49 -8.71
N GLN A 27 -0.38 -14.89 -8.76
CA GLN A 27 0.24 -15.81 -7.82
C GLN A 27 1.45 -15.14 -7.15
N LEU A 28 1.85 -15.67 -6.01
CA LEU A 28 3.13 -15.31 -5.41
C LEU A 28 4.24 -15.98 -6.22
N ASP A 29 5.36 -15.30 -6.40
CA ASP A 29 6.55 -15.83 -7.05
C ASP A 29 7.66 -16.01 -6.00
N TYR A 30 8.13 -17.24 -5.84
CA TYR A 30 9.10 -17.66 -4.83
C TYR A 30 9.72 -19.02 -5.21
N SER A 31 10.87 -19.33 -4.61
CA SER A 31 11.51 -20.65 -4.74
C SER A 31 11.00 -21.59 -3.64
N GLU A 32 10.39 -22.71 -4.03
CA GLU A 32 9.92 -23.74 -3.09
C GLU A 32 11.06 -24.41 -2.31
N GLU A 33 12.28 -24.40 -2.86
CA GLU A 33 13.49 -24.87 -2.17
C GLU A 33 13.91 -23.95 -1.01
N GLN A 34 13.48 -22.69 -1.03
CA GLN A 34 13.86 -21.68 -0.06
C GLN A 34 12.76 -21.40 0.98
N VAL A 35 11.48 -21.50 0.58
CA VAL A 35 10.35 -21.17 1.46
C VAL A 35 9.10 -21.97 1.11
N THR A 36 8.48 -22.52 2.15
CA THR A 36 7.12 -23.08 2.07
C THR A 36 6.13 -21.97 2.38
N ILE A 37 5.17 -21.73 1.48
CA ILE A 37 4.08 -20.77 1.67
C ILE A 37 2.74 -21.50 1.77
N THR A 38 1.92 -21.13 2.75
CA THR A 38 0.59 -21.71 2.97
C THR A 38 -0.44 -20.62 3.32
N ASN A 39 -1.72 -21.00 3.35
CA ASN A 39 -2.83 -20.12 3.77
C ASN A 39 -2.88 -18.76 3.04
N VAL A 40 -2.56 -18.76 1.75
CA VAL A 40 -2.53 -17.56 0.91
C VAL A 40 -3.94 -16.97 0.77
N ARG A 41 -4.08 -15.69 1.09
CA ARG A 41 -5.31 -14.90 0.90
C ARG A 41 -4.96 -13.60 0.20
N MET A 42 -5.70 -13.29 -0.87
CA MET A 42 -5.50 -12.09 -1.67
C MET A 42 -6.80 -11.31 -1.89
N PRO A 43 -7.48 -10.84 -0.82
CA PRO A 43 -8.60 -9.92 -0.99
C PRO A 43 -8.13 -8.58 -1.58
N TYR A 44 -9.08 -7.76 -2.03
CA TYR A 44 -8.76 -6.49 -2.67
C TYR A 44 -7.84 -5.60 -1.79
N GLY A 45 -6.70 -5.19 -2.34
CA GLY A 45 -5.74 -4.29 -1.68
C GLY A 45 -4.91 -4.91 -0.54
N LYS A 46 -5.01 -6.22 -0.30
CA LYS A 46 -4.29 -6.91 0.77
C LYS A 46 -3.83 -8.30 0.33
N ILE A 47 -2.62 -8.69 0.72
CA ILE A 47 -2.10 -10.06 0.57
C ILE A 47 -1.65 -10.55 1.95
N SER A 48 -2.03 -11.77 2.31
CA SER A 48 -1.55 -12.40 3.53
C SER A 48 -1.27 -13.88 3.32
N PHE A 49 -0.24 -14.40 3.99
CA PHE A 49 0.14 -15.81 3.90
C PHE A 49 1.01 -16.20 5.10
N ASP A 50 1.02 -17.50 5.38
CA ASP A 50 1.96 -18.12 6.31
C ASP A 50 3.20 -18.59 5.56
N TYR A 51 4.37 -18.53 6.20
CA TYR A 51 5.63 -18.92 5.57
C TYR A 51 6.56 -19.65 6.53
N GLN A 52 7.39 -20.53 5.97
CA GLN A 52 8.50 -21.18 6.65
C GLN A 52 9.71 -21.21 5.72
N VAL A 53 10.73 -20.42 6.05
CA VAL A 53 12.00 -20.37 5.31
C VAL A 53 12.85 -21.59 5.69
N VAL A 54 13.39 -22.27 4.68
CA VAL A 54 14.23 -23.47 4.83
C VAL A 54 15.67 -23.09 5.18
N ASN A 55 16.22 -22.07 4.50
CA ASN A 55 17.58 -21.58 4.66
C ASN A 55 17.63 -20.28 5.51
N GLN A 56 18.62 -19.40 5.27
CA GLN A 56 18.75 -18.14 6.01
C GLN A 56 17.73 -17.07 5.61
N SER A 57 17.44 -16.97 4.31
CA SER A 57 16.46 -16.02 3.80
C SER A 57 15.82 -16.53 2.51
N ALA A 58 14.59 -16.08 2.24
CA ALA A 58 13.89 -16.34 1.00
C ALA A 58 13.26 -15.05 0.48
N LYS A 59 13.31 -14.88 -0.84
CA LYS A 59 12.64 -13.77 -1.51
C LYS A 59 11.27 -14.21 -1.98
N VAL A 60 10.26 -13.39 -1.70
CA VAL A 60 8.90 -13.57 -2.18
C VAL A 60 8.50 -12.32 -2.94
N THR A 61 8.08 -12.47 -4.19
CA THR A 61 7.50 -11.41 -5.00
C THR A 61 5.98 -11.57 -4.97
N VAL A 62 5.26 -10.48 -4.69
CA VAL A 62 3.81 -10.48 -4.65
C VAL A 62 3.24 -9.81 -5.89
N PRO A 63 2.04 -10.20 -6.37
CA PRO A 63 1.43 -9.67 -7.59
C PRO A 63 0.79 -8.29 -7.37
N PHE A 64 1.52 -7.39 -6.70
CA PHE A 64 1.24 -5.96 -6.64
C PHE A 64 2.30 -5.24 -7.47
N ILE A 65 1.85 -4.32 -8.33
CA ILE A 65 2.73 -3.34 -8.97
C ILE A 65 3.38 -2.53 -7.85
N TYR A 66 4.70 -2.41 -7.90
CA TYR A 66 5.46 -1.74 -6.86
C TYR A 66 5.09 -0.25 -6.81
N TYR A 67 4.68 0.21 -5.64
CA TYR A 67 4.41 1.61 -5.37
C TYR A 67 4.86 1.98 -3.96
N LEU A 68 5.33 3.22 -3.80
CA LEU A 68 5.80 3.71 -2.50
C LEU A 68 4.64 3.76 -1.49
N GLY A 69 4.80 3.02 -0.38
CA GLY A 69 3.81 2.96 0.70
C GLY A 69 3.22 1.57 0.95
N TYR A 70 3.48 0.59 0.08
CA TYR A 70 3.25 -0.80 0.45
C TYR A 70 4.15 -1.20 1.62
N GLN A 71 3.54 -1.75 2.67
CA GLN A 71 4.24 -2.25 3.84
C GLN A 71 3.77 -3.66 4.15
N ALA A 72 4.73 -4.51 4.50
CA ALA A 72 4.50 -5.80 5.11
C ALA A 72 4.54 -5.64 6.64
N THR A 73 3.61 -6.28 7.32
CA THR A 73 3.63 -6.52 8.75
C THR A 73 3.94 -8.01 8.94
N ILE A 74 5.05 -8.33 9.60
CA ILE A 74 5.51 -9.71 9.81
C ILE A 74 5.35 -10.07 11.28
N GLN A 75 4.65 -11.15 11.56
CA GLN A 75 4.55 -11.77 12.88
C GLN A 75 5.34 -13.08 12.88
N MET A 76 6.52 -13.08 13.48
CA MET A 76 7.36 -14.27 13.59
C MET A 76 6.96 -15.11 14.81
N LYS A 77 6.94 -16.43 14.69
CA LYS A 77 6.50 -17.33 15.79
C LYS A 77 7.29 -17.16 17.10
N ASN A 78 8.58 -16.88 17.00
CA ASN A 78 9.50 -16.81 18.16
C ASN A 78 9.89 -15.37 18.53
N GLN A 79 9.14 -14.36 18.06
CA GLN A 79 9.40 -12.96 18.40
C GLN A 79 8.14 -12.28 18.90
N THR A 80 8.29 -11.48 19.95
CA THR A 80 7.21 -10.68 20.49
C THR A 80 6.97 -9.46 19.61
N GLY A 81 5.76 -9.38 19.05
CA GLY A 81 5.30 -8.23 18.29
C GLY A 81 5.51 -8.35 16.77
N ALA A 82 4.80 -7.49 16.04
CA ALA A 82 4.85 -7.48 14.60
C ALA A 82 5.84 -6.44 14.08
N LYS A 83 6.69 -6.84 13.12
CA LYS A 83 7.67 -5.94 12.48
C LYS A 83 7.11 -5.38 11.18
N LYS A 84 7.22 -4.07 11.00
CA LYS A 84 6.91 -3.43 9.70
C LYS A 84 8.13 -3.44 8.80
N MET A 85 7.91 -3.66 7.52
CA MET A 85 8.94 -3.68 6.50
C MET A 85 8.41 -3.05 5.21
N SER A 86 9.23 -2.21 4.58
CA SER A 86 8.95 -1.71 3.24
C SER A 86 9.23 -2.80 2.21
N LEU A 87 8.38 -2.89 1.20
CA LEU A 87 8.65 -3.76 0.06
C LEU A 87 9.69 -3.10 -0.86
N THR A 88 10.34 -3.90 -1.69
CA THR A 88 11.29 -3.46 -2.71
C THR A 88 10.73 -3.69 -4.11
N ASN A 89 11.31 -3.02 -5.11
CA ASN A 89 10.99 -3.27 -6.51
C ASN A 89 11.77 -4.50 -7.01
N GLN A 90 11.07 -5.46 -7.60
CA GLN A 90 11.62 -6.59 -8.35
C GLN A 90 10.88 -6.70 -9.69
N GLY A 91 11.50 -6.23 -10.77
CA GLY A 91 10.88 -6.29 -12.11
C GLY A 91 9.53 -5.54 -12.19
N GLY A 92 9.41 -4.42 -11.49
CA GLY A 92 8.19 -3.61 -11.38
C GLY A 92 7.18 -4.12 -10.35
N LEU A 93 7.39 -5.29 -9.75
CA LEU A 93 6.51 -5.86 -8.73
C LEU A 93 7.08 -5.68 -7.32
N ALA A 94 6.18 -5.71 -6.33
CA ALA A 94 6.55 -5.56 -4.94
C ALA A 94 7.12 -6.87 -4.38
N ALA A 95 8.29 -6.80 -3.76
CA ALA A 95 8.97 -7.97 -3.18
C ALA A 95 9.35 -7.74 -1.73
N LEU A 96 9.56 -8.85 -1.01
CA LEU A 96 10.05 -8.87 0.35
C LEU A 96 11.03 -10.02 0.59
N SER A 97 11.96 -9.79 1.51
CA SER A 97 12.86 -10.84 2.02
C SER A 97 12.37 -11.31 3.38
N LEU A 98 12.23 -12.63 3.52
CA LEU A 98 11.72 -13.29 4.72
C LEU A 98 12.81 -14.15 5.35
N SER A 99 12.74 -14.29 6.67
CA SER A 99 13.55 -15.24 7.44
C SER A 99 12.70 -15.88 8.54
N GLY A 100 13.10 -17.09 8.95
CA GLY A 100 12.41 -17.87 9.98
C GLY A 100 11.03 -18.33 9.55
N THR A 101 10.07 -18.31 10.49
CA THR A 101 8.70 -18.80 10.29
C THR A 101 7.71 -17.81 10.89
N GLY A 102 6.61 -17.54 10.17
CA GLY A 102 5.63 -16.57 10.64
C GLY A 102 4.47 -16.34 9.68
N HIS A 103 3.77 -15.24 9.93
CA HIS A 103 2.67 -14.72 9.12
C HIS A 103 3.03 -13.36 8.54
N VAL A 104 2.67 -13.14 7.28
CA VAL A 104 2.86 -11.88 6.57
C VAL A 104 1.52 -11.26 6.23
N ASP A 105 1.38 -9.96 6.50
CA ASP A 105 0.26 -9.12 6.10
C ASP A 105 0.77 -7.92 5.28
N ILE A 106 0.49 -7.90 3.99
CA ILE A 106 0.88 -6.81 3.08
C ILE A 106 -0.34 -5.96 2.75
N ARG A 107 -0.19 -4.64 2.91
CA ARG A 107 -1.21 -3.66 2.53
C ARG A 107 -0.58 -2.31 2.23
N TYR A 108 -1.28 -1.48 1.47
CA TYR A 108 -0.91 -0.08 1.33
C TYR A 108 -1.11 0.65 2.67
N GLN A 109 -0.11 1.39 3.12
CA GLN A 109 -0.22 2.25 4.29
C GLN A 109 0.01 3.71 3.89
N ARG A 110 -0.88 4.58 4.36
CA ARG A 110 -0.83 6.01 4.09
C ARG A 110 0.51 6.59 4.55
N THR A 111 1.22 7.26 3.64
CA THR A 111 2.57 7.76 3.89
C THR A 111 2.57 8.96 4.84
N LYS A 112 3.72 9.28 5.45
CA LYS A 112 3.87 10.50 6.28
C LYS A 112 3.51 11.75 5.48
N VAL A 113 3.96 11.82 4.22
CA VAL A 113 3.68 12.93 3.30
C VAL A 113 2.17 13.08 3.07
N GLN A 114 1.46 11.99 2.80
CA GLN A 114 0.01 12.03 2.64
C GLN A 114 -0.72 12.46 3.92
N LYS A 115 -0.25 12.05 5.10
CA LYS A 115 -0.83 12.49 6.39
C LYS A 115 -0.67 13.99 6.59
N ILE A 116 0.53 14.52 6.35
CA ILE A 116 0.82 15.96 6.45
C ILE A 116 0.01 16.75 5.42
N GLY A 117 -0.01 16.30 4.16
CA GLY A 117 -0.80 16.94 3.11
C GLY A 117 -2.29 16.98 3.45
N THR A 118 -2.84 15.89 3.98
CA THR A 118 -4.26 15.85 4.41
C THR A 118 -4.53 16.85 5.54
N MET A 119 -3.61 17.00 6.49
CA MET A 119 -3.73 17.97 7.58
C MET A 119 -3.74 19.42 7.05
N ILE A 120 -2.81 19.75 6.14
CA ILE A 120 -2.75 21.07 5.51
C ILE A 120 -4.06 21.37 4.78
N THR A 121 -4.56 20.43 3.97
CA THR A 121 -5.83 20.60 3.25
C THR A 121 -6.99 20.88 4.21
N LEU A 122 -7.11 20.14 5.31
CA LEU A 122 -8.16 20.35 6.30
C LEU A 122 -8.06 21.73 6.97
N LEU A 123 -6.85 22.17 7.31
CA LEU A 123 -6.62 23.51 7.88
C LEU A 123 -6.96 24.62 6.88
N SER A 124 -6.57 24.47 5.61
CA SER A 124 -6.85 25.46 4.57
C SER A 124 -8.35 25.57 4.28
N VAL A 125 -9.04 24.45 4.09
CA VAL A 125 -10.49 24.43 3.82
C VAL A 125 -11.27 24.92 5.04
N GLY A 126 -10.91 24.45 6.24
CA GLY A 126 -11.53 24.88 7.49
C GLY A 126 -11.33 26.38 7.75
N GLY A 127 -10.10 26.88 7.58
CA GLY A 127 -9.77 28.29 7.72
C GLY A 127 -10.51 29.17 6.70
N PHE A 128 -10.58 28.73 5.44
CA PHE A 128 -11.35 29.42 4.41
C PHE A 128 -12.83 29.49 4.76
N GLY A 129 -13.44 28.36 5.15
CA GLY A 129 -14.84 28.29 5.58
C GLY A 129 -15.14 29.21 6.77
N PHE A 130 -14.27 29.18 7.79
CA PHE A 130 -14.38 30.06 8.96
C PHE A 130 -14.27 31.55 8.59
N SER A 131 -13.34 31.90 7.69
CA SER A 131 -13.21 33.28 7.20
C SER A 131 -14.49 33.77 6.50
N ARG A 132 -15.13 32.91 5.68
CA ARG A 132 -16.39 33.22 5.00
C ARG A 132 -17.54 33.38 5.99
N PHE A 133 -17.59 32.55 7.03
CA PHE A 133 -18.59 32.65 8.09
C PHE A 133 -18.49 33.98 8.85
N LEU A 134 -17.27 34.39 9.24
CA LEU A 134 -17.04 35.69 9.89
C LEU A 134 -17.45 36.86 8.98
N GLN A 135 -17.13 36.80 7.70
CA GLN A 135 -17.55 37.81 6.72
C GLN A 135 -19.07 37.89 6.57
N GLN A 136 -19.78 36.75 6.54
CA GLN A 136 -21.25 36.74 6.49
C GLN A 136 -21.86 37.36 7.74
N LYS A 137 -21.39 36.98 8.94
CA LYS A 137 -21.85 37.58 10.20
C LYS A 137 -21.64 39.09 10.22
N LYS A 138 -20.48 39.58 9.76
CA LYS A 138 -20.20 41.02 9.67
C LYS A 138 -21.17 41.73 8.71
N LYS A 139 -21.43 41.15 7.53
CA LYS A 139 -22.40 41.70 6.57
C LYS A 139 -23.83 41.74 7.13
N HIS A 140 -24.24 40.72 7.87
CA HIS A 140 -25.58 40.66 8.48
C HIS A 140 -25.76 41.75 9.55
N LYS A 141 -24.80 41.91 10.46
CA LYS A 141 -24.82 43.01 11.45
C LYS A 141 -24.88 44.40 10.81
N ILE A 142 -24.16 44.64 9.71
CA ILE A 142 -24.20 45.93 9.00
C ILE A 142 -25.58 46.19 8.39
N LYS A 143 -26.30 45.16 7.94
CA LYS A 143 -27.67 45.29 7.42
C LYS A 143 -28.70 45.59 8.50
N GLU A 144 -28.56 45.05 9.71
CA GLU A 144 -29.47 45.36 10.83
C GLU A 144 -29.32 46.79 11.36
N GLN A 145 -28.19 47.45 11.08
CA GLN A 145 -27.88 48.82 11.54
C GLN A 145 -28.23 49.92 10.52
N ARG A 146 -28.75 49.58 9.34
CA ARG A 146 -29.21 50.50 8.29
C ARG A 146 -30.71 50.41 8.13
#